data_AF-A0A8H4L343-F1
#
_entry.id   AF-A0A8H4L343-F1
#
_cell.length_a   1.000
_cell.length_b   1.000
_cell.length_c   1.000
_cell.angle_alpha   90.00
_cell.angle_beta   90.00
_cell.angle_gamma   90.00
#
_symmetry.space_group_name_H-M   'P 1'
#
loop_
_entity.id
_entity.type
_entity.pdbx_description
1 polymer ?
#
loop_
_entity_poly.entity_id
_entity_poly.type
_entity_poly.pdbx_seq_one_letter_code
_entity_poly.pdbx_strand_id
1 'polypeptide(L)'
;MLRGKKGFDRLIFACKNVLNQPKTWLFCNNEESTPSPDPLQQFFPTTFTSSPGISRDITVLQPNLDVDPEVLASSDREGLEYFATDCYEWVSLIRLGSPRVEQNDSIDPYLSRYSVPGDANSKAKVCKLSWQGFISAQWLRSLLLDILVTCPSGAWFSLNATSFSRSVPGNSNDLTILRPSAAAGKYLMWETKSSE
;
A
#
# COMPACT_ATOMS: atom_id res chain seq x y z
N MET A 1 5.94 -31.08 -12.51
CA MET A 1 5.16 -32.32 -12.29
C MET A 1 4.55 -32.74 -13.62
N LEU A 2 4.66 -34.01 -14.00
CA LEU A 2 4.17 -34.51 -15.29
C LEU A 2 3.05 -35.53 -15.06
N ARG A 3 2.01 -35.49 -15.90
CA ARG A 3 0.97 -36.52 -15.92
C ARG A 3 1.60 -37.90 -16.13
N GLY A 4 1.09 -38.92 -15.44
CA GLY A 4 1.58 -40.31 -15.53
C GLY A 4 2.78 -40.66 -14.62
N LYS A 5 3.24 -39.73 -13.78
CA LYS A 5 4.17 -40.03 -12.69
C LYS A 5 3.40 -40.27 -11.40
N LYS A 6 3.81 -41.28 -10.61
CA LYS A 6 3.19 -41.65 -9.33
C LYS A 6 2.91 -40.45 -8.39
N GLY A 7 3.80 -39.46 -8.36
CA GLY A 7 3.61 -38.26 -7.56
C GLY A 7 2.41 -37.40 -8.00
N PHE A 8 2.20 -37.27 -9.31
CA PHE A 8 1.06 -36.55 -9.86
C PHE A 8 -0.25 -37.30 -9.62
N ASP A 9 -0.25 -38.63 -9.77
CA ASP A 9 -1.45 -39.45 -9.53
C ASP A 9 -1.85 -39.43 -8.05
N ARG A 10 -0.87 -39.44 -7.13
CA ARG A 10 -1.10 -39.25 -5.69
C ARG A 10 -1.72 -37.90 -5.37
N LEU A 11 -1.30 -36.82 -6.05
CA LEU A 11 -1.90 -35.49 -5.88
C LEU A 11 -3.35 -35.48 -6.34
N ILE A 12 -3.66 -36.05 -7.51
CA ILE A 12 -5.05 -36.18 -7.97
C ILE A 12 -5.89 -36.99 -6.97
N PHE A 13 -5.36 -38.11 -6.49
CA PHE A 13 -6.04 -38.93 -5.48
C PHE A 13 -6.32 -38.12 -4.21
N ALA A 14 -5.33 -37.34 -3.73
CA ALA A 14 -5.51 -36.48 -2.57
C ALA A 14 -6.59 -35.42 -2.81
N CYS A 15 -6.57 -34.70 -3.94
CA CYS A 15 -7.60 -33.70 -4.26
C CYS A 15 -9.02 -34.28 -4.35
N LYS A 16 -9.16 -35.56 -4.76
CA LYS A 16 -10.46 -36.22 -4.89
C LYS A 16 -10.96 -36.87 -3.59
N ASN A 17 -10.07 -37.47 -2.80
CA ASN A 17 -10.45 -38.34 -1.69
C ASN A 17 -10.09 -37.78 -0.31
N VAL A 18 -9.08 -36.91 -0.22
CA VAL A 18 -8.56 -36.40 1.06
C VAL A 18 -8.91 -34.92 1.24
N LEU A 19 -8.61 -34.08 0.25
CA LEU A 19 -8.90 -32.64 0.22
C LEU A 19 -10.25 -32.38 -0.45
N ASN A 20 -11.26 -33.15 -0.07
CA ASN A 20 -12.59 -33.13 -0.70
C ASN A 20 -13.53 -32.03 -0.14
N GLN A 21 -13.06 -31.24 0.81
CA GLN A 21 -13.83 -30.14 1.39
C GLN A 21 -13.70 -28.89 0.53
N PRO A 22 -14.83 -28.26 0.10
CA PRO A 22 -14.79 -26.99 -0.60
C PRO A 22 -14.06 -25.92 0.22
N LYS A 23 -13.22 -25.14 -0.45
CA LYS A 23 -12.53 -23.98 0.12
C LYS A 23 -12.85 -22.77 -0.72
N THR A 24 -13.08 -21.64 -0.05
CA THR A 24 -13.22 -20.34 -0.73
C THR A 24 -11.82 -19.84 -1.07
N TRP A 25 -11.61 -19.49 -2.33
CA TRP A 25 -10.36 -18.95 -2.84
C TRP A 25 -10.58 -17.53 -3.33
N LEU A 26 -9.62 -16.65 -3.05
CA LEU A 26 -9.49 -15.40 -3.79
C LEU A 26 -8.64 -15.69 -5.02
N PHE A 27 -9.15 -15.31 -6.19
CA PHE A 27 -8.51 -15.54 -7.47
C PHE A 27 -8.41 -14.22 -8.24
N CYS A 28 -7.25 -13.98 -8.83
CA CYS A 28 -7.02 -12.88 -9.76
C CYS A 28 -6.32 -13.45 -10.99
N ASN A 29 -6.89 -13.21 -12.16
CA ASN A 29 -6.22 -13.51 -13.42
C ASN A 29 -5.28 -12.34 -13.75
N ASN A 30 -3.97 -12.60 -13.83
CA ASN A 30 -3.00 -11.58 -14.23
C ASN A 30 -2.84 -11.51 -15.75
N GLU A 31 -3.34 -12.49 -16.49
CA GLU A 31 -3.30 -12.50 -17.95
C GLU A 31 -4.37 -11.57 -18.53
N GLU A 32 -4.08 -10.96 -19.68
CA GLU A 32 -4.99 -10.03 -20.37
C GLU A 32 -6.26 -10.72 -20.88
N SER A 33 -6.21 -12.04 -21.11
CA SER A 33 -7.33 -12.81 -21.63
C SER A 33 -7.67 -14.00 -20.75
N THR A 34 -8.97 -14.20 -20.53
CA THR A 34 -9.50 -15.43 -19.94
C THR A 34 -9.68 -16.48 -21.04
N PRO A 35 -9.23 -17.74 -20.85
CA PRO A 35 -9.48 -18.82 -21.80
C PRO A 35 -10.98 -18.99 -22.10
N SER A 36 -11.30 -19.42 -23.32
CA SER A 36 -12.67 -19.75 -23.71
C SER A 36 -12.81 -21.26 -23.96
N PRO A 37 -13.68 -21.98 -23.24
CA PRO A 37 -14.54 -21.50 -22.16
C PRO A 37 -13.75 -21.21 -20.86
N ASP A 38 -14.26 -20.29 -20.04
CA ASP A 38 -13.64 -19.94 -18.76
C ASP A 38 -13.72 -21.15 -17.79
N PRO A 39 -12.57 -21.72 -17.38
CA PRO A 39 -12.52 -22.93 -16.57
C PRO A 39 -13.11 -22.72 -15.16
N LEU A 40 -13.25 -21.48 -14.70
CA LEU A 40 -13.81 -21.16 -13.40
C LEU A 40 -15.33 -21.18 -13.37
N GLN A 41 -16.01 -21.04 -14.51
CA GLN A 41 -17.48 -20.95 -14.58
C GLN A 41 -18.18 -22.15 -13.94
N GLN A 42 -17.60 -23.35 -14.07
CA GLN A 42 -18.13 -24.57 -13.45
C GLN A 42 -18.18 -24.51 -11.91
N PHE A 43 -17.44 -23.57 -11.30
CA PHE A 43 -17.37 -23.37 -9.85
C PHE A 43 -18.18 -22.15 -9.38
N PHE A 44 -19.00 -21.55 -10.26
CA PHE A 44 -19.89 -20.41 -9.94
C PHE A 44 -19.15 -19.26 -9.20
N PRO A 45 -18.11 -18.67 -9.81
CA PRO A 45 -17.26 -17.69 -9.13
C PRO A 45 -18.03 -16.39 -8.86
N THR A 46 -17.86 -15.83 -7.66
CA THR A 46 -18.32 -14.47 -7.36
C THR A 46 -17.31 -13.47 -7.90
N THR A 47 -17.73 -12.69 -8.90
CA THR A 47 -16.88 -11.62 -9.45
C THR A 47 -16.95 -10.39 -8.56
N PHE A 48 -15.79 -9.79 -8.26
CA PHE A 48 -15.69 -8.55 -7.51
C PHE A 48 -14.82 -7.55 -8.27
N THR A 49 -15.31 -6.33 -8.44
CA THR A 49 -14.56 -5.22 -9.07
C THR A 49 -14.26 -4.18 -8.00
N SER A 50 -12.98 -3.87 -7.79
CA SER A 50 -12.57 -2.81 -6.86
C SER A 50 -12.69 -1.44 -7.52
N SER A 51 -13.56 -0.59 -6.97
CA SER A 51 -13.71 0.81 -7.41
C SER A 51 -12.82 1.75 -6.60
N PRO A 52 -12.25 2.81 -7.21
CA PRO A 52 -11.48 3.81 -6.48
C PRO A 52 -12.37 4.59 -5.50
N GLY A 53 -11.97 4.63 -4.24
CA GLY A 53 -12.37 5.66 -3.29
C GLY A 53 -11.55 6.92 -3.53
N ILE A 54 -12.21 8.07 -3.65
CA ILE A 54 -11.57 9.36 -3.93
C ILE A 54 -11.97 10.36 -2.84
N SER A 55 -10.97 10.98 -2.22
CA SER A 55 -11.16 12.11 -1.29
C SER A 55 -10.33 13.27 -1.77
N ARG A 56 -10.98 14.37 -2.17
CA ARG A 56 -10.34 15.56 -2.74
C ARG A 56 -10.25 16.68 -1.71
N ASP A 57 -9.36 17.64 -1.99
CA ASP A 57 -9.24 18.89 -1.26
C ASP A 57 -8.99 18.74 0.26
N ILE A 58 -8.32 17.67 0.65
CA ILE A 58 -7.93 17.45 2.05
C ILE A 58 -6.86 18.49 2.39
N THR A 59 -7.18 19.40 3.30
CA THR A 59 -6.25 20.48 3.70
C THR A 59 -5.48 20.04 4.93
N VAL A 60 -4.16 19.95 4.81
CA VAL A 60 -3.28 19.46 5.87
C VAL A 60 -2.12 20.41 6.12
N LEU A 61 -1.58 20.35 7.33
CA LEU A 61 -0.23 20.84 7.62
C LEU A 61 0.77 19.86 7.02
N GLN A 62 1.69 20.37 6.20
CA GLN A 62 2.68 19.57 5.50
C GLN A 62 4.04 19.66 6.20
N PRO A 63 4.63 18.53 6.62
CA PRO A 63 6.00 18.49 7.11
C PRO A 63 6.99 18.66 5.96
N ASN A 64 8.27 18.80 6.29
CA ASN A 64 9.31 18.66 5.28
C ASN A 64 9.38 17.19 4.83
N LEU A 65 9.15 16.94 3.54
CA LEU A 65 9.18 15.60 2.95
C LEU A 65 10.54 15.29 2.29
N ASP A 66 11.49 16.23 2.32
CA ASP A 66 12.84 16.01 1.83
C ASP A 66 13.76 15.59 2.99
N VAL A 67 14.51 14.49 2.79
CA VAL A 67 15.49 14.01 3.76
C VAL A 67 16.59 15.04 3.94
N ASP A 68 17.00 15.25 5.19
CA ASP A 68 18.13 16.12 5.50
C ASP A 68 19.39 15.70 4.69
N PRO A 69 20.02 16.65 3.95
CA PRO A 69 21.24 16.38 3.22
C PRO A 69 22.37 15.79 4.08
N GLU A 70 22.45 16.13 5.37
CA GLU A 70 23.48 15.62 6.29
C GLU A 70 23.29 14.13 6.59
N VAL A 71 22.04 13.70 6.79
CA VAL A 71 21.67 12.28 6.97
C VAL A 71 22.05 11.47 5.73
N LEU A 72 21.78 12.01 4.53
CA LEU A 72 22.17 11.37 3.28
C LEU A 72 23.69 11.32 3.09
N ALA A 73 24.40 12.41 3.39
CA ALA A 73 25.85 12.52 3.22
C ALA A 73 26.62 11.59 4.16
N SER A 74 26.13 11.45 5.39
CA SER A 74 26.71 10.57 6.40
C SER A 74 26.27 9.10 6.28
N SER A 75 25.29 8.81 5.40
CA SER A 75 24.62 7.49 5.34
C SER A 75 24.09 7.06 6.71
N ASP A 76 23.57 8.03 7.48
CA ASP A 76 23.04 7.79 8.80
C ASP A 76 21.73 6.99 8.70
N ARG A 77 21.82 5.72 9.10
CA ARG A 77 20.69 4.81 9.08
C ARG A 77 19.62 5.20 10.09
N GLU A 78 20.01 5.67 11.27
CA GLU A 78 19.07 6.01 12.34
C GLU A 78 18.26 7.24 11.95
N GLY A 79 18.90 8.27 11.41
CA GLY A 79 18.23 9.44 10.83
C GLY A 79 17.26 9.08 9.70
N LEU A 80 17.62 8.12 8.83
CA LEU A 80 16.71 7.63 7.79
C LEU A 80 15.49 6.89 8.36
N GLU A 81 15.68 6.07 9.39
CA GLU A 81 14.60 5.34 10.06
C GLU A 81 13.63 6.30 10.78
N TYR A 82 14.15 7.33 11.47
CA TYR A 82 13.32 8.37 12.08
C TYR A 82 12.53 9.15 11.03
N PHE A 83 13.19 9.63 9.97
CA PHE A 83 12.52 10.34 8.87
C PHE A 83 11.41 9.50 8.23
N ALA A 84 11.69 8.22 7.95
CA ALA A 84 10.70 7.31 7.36
C ALA A 84 9.53 7.07 8.31
N THR A 85 9.77 6.95 9.62
CA THR A 85 8.74 6.76 10.65
C THR A 85 7.83 7.98 10.74
N ASP A 86 8.39 9.19 10.83
CA ASP A 86 7.66 10.44 10.90
C ASP A 86 6.78 10.67 9.66
N CYS A 87 7.35 10.44 8.47
CA CYS A 87 6.62 10.51 7.20
C CYS A 87 5.51 9.46 7.13
N TYR A 88 5.80 8.23 7.55
CA TYR A 88 4.83 7.14 7.55
C TYR A 88 3.66 7.42 8.48
N GLU A 89 3.90 7.92 9.69
CA GLU A 89 2.86 8.28 10.65
C GLU A 89 1.97 9.40 10.08
N TRP A 90 2.57 10.48 9.57
CA TRP A 90 1.83 11.58 8.97
C TRP A 90 0.97 11.14 7.77
N VAL A 91 1.54 10.38 6.82
CA VAL A 91 0.77 9.84 5.67
C VAL A 91 -0.34 8.90 6.15
N SER A 92 -0.10 8.12 7.20
CA SER A 92 -1.10 7.21 7.77
C SER A 92 -2.28 7.97 8.38
N LEU A 93 -2.04 9.08 9.06
CA LEU A 93 -3.11 9.95 9.57
C LEU A 93 -3.97 10.54 8.44
N ILE A 94 -3.36 10.92 7.31
CA ILE A 94 -4.11 11.33 6.11
C ILE A 94 -4.96 10.17 5.57
N ARG A 95 -4.39 8.96 5.49
CA ARG A 95 -5.12 7.76 5.04
C ARG A 95 -6.34 7.48 5.91
N LEU A 96 -6.19 7.63 7.23
CA LEU A 96 -7.25 7.46 8.22
C LEU A 96 -8.27 8.60 8.24
N GLY A 97 -8.00 9.73 7.58
CA GLY A 97 -8.85 10.92 7.66
C GLY A 97 -8.83 11.53 9.06
N SER A 98 -7.71 11.42 9.75
CA SER A 98 -7.56 11.92 11.12
C SER A 98 -7.48 13.45 11.13
N PRO A 99 -8.18 14.14 12.06
CA PRO A 99 -8.06 15.59 12.22
C PRO A 99 -6.67 16.03 12.71
N ARG A 100 -5.81 15.11 13.18
CA ARG A 100 -4.47 15.41 13.71
C ARG A 100 -3.50 16.09 12.73
N VAL A 101 -3.78 16.01 11.43
CA VAL A 101 -3.00 16.66 10.38
C VAL A 101 -3.61 17.98 9.93
N GLU A 102 -4.78 18.36 10.47
CA GLU A 102 -5.45 19.62 10.17
C GLU A 102 -4.86 20.75 11.00
N GLN A 103 -4.86 21.97 10.45
CA GLN A 103 -4.31 23.13 11.16
C GLN A 103 -5.15 23.54 12.38
N ASN A 104 -6.47 23.45 12.24
CA ASN A 104 -7.39 23.93 13.27
C ASN A 104 -7.72 22.84 14.29
N ASP A 105 -6.87 21.83 14.36
CA ASP A 105 -7.04 20.75 15.31
C ASP A 105 -6.86 21.26 16.74
N SER A 106 -7.86 21.02 17.58
CA SER A 106 -7.92 21.53 18.94
C SER A 106 -8.00 20.40 19.96
N ILE A 107 -7.29 19.30 19.72
CA ILE A 107 -7.27 18.18 20.65
C ILE A 107 -6.63 18.57 21.98
N ASP A 108 -7.18 18.04 23.06
CA ASP A 108 -6.56 18.08 24.37
C ASP A 108 -5.18 17.37 24.32
N PRO A 109 -4.07 18.06 24.67
CA PRO A 109 -2.73 17.47 24.71
C PRO A 109 -2.59 16.25 25.62
N TYR A 110 -3.49 16.08 26.61
CA TYR A 110 -3.54 14.87 27.43
C TYR A 110 -4.09 13.65 26.67
N LEU A 111 -4.88 13.86 25.62
CA LEU A 111 -5.43 12.80 24.77
C LEU A 111 -4.54 12.47 23.57
N SER A 112 -3.87 13.46 23.00
CA SER A 112 -2.94 13.25 21.90
C SER A 112 -1.82 14.27 21.94
N ARG A 113 -0.58 13.77 21.89
CA ARG A 113 0.64 14.59 21.81
C ARG A 113 1.22 14.65 20.40
N TYR A 114 0.53 14.03 19.43
CA TYR A 114 0.99 14.05 18.06
C TYR A 114 0.98 15.49 17.54
N SER A 115 2.08 15.89 16.92
CA SER A 115 2.22 17.13 16.17
C SER A 115 2.86 16.79 14.83
N VAL A 116 2.47 17.50 13.77
CA VAL A 116 3.09 17.29 12.46
C VAL A 116 4.61 17.53 12.58
N PRO A 117 5.45 16.61 12.06
CA PRO A 117 6.90 16.70 12.23
C PRO A 117 7.51 18.00 11.69
N GLY A 118 8.46 18.56 12.45
CA GLY A 118 9.18 19.79 12.11
C GLY A 118 8.33 21.07 12.22
N ASP A 119 8.84 22.18 11.67
CA ASP A 119 8.12 23.47 11.64
C ASP A 119 7.09 23.49 10.50
N ALA A 120 6.09 22.60 10.57
CA ALA A 120 5.06 22.39 9.55
C ALA A 120 4.05 23.54 9.45
N ASN A 121 4.52 24.74 9.08
CA ASN A 121 3.69 25.94 8.89
C ASN A 121 3.09 26.01 7.47
N SER A 122 3.51 25.12 6.57
CA SER A 122 3.05 25.11 5.19
C SER A 122 1.76 24.31 5.04
N LYS A 123 0.76 24.90 4.39
CA LYS A 123 -0.51 24.23 4.09
C LYS A 123 -0.41 23.54 2.73
N ALA A 124 -0.91 22.32 2.67
CA ALA A 124 -1.04 21.59 1.42
C ALA A 124 -2.47 21.10 1.22
N LYS A 125 -2.91 21.08 -0.05
CA LYS A 125 -4.11 20.38 -0.47
C LYS A 125 -3.72 19.05 -1.06
N VAL A 126 -4.24 17.97 -0.49
CA VAL A 126 -3.92 16.59 -0.86
C VAL A 126 -5.16 15.90 -1.41
N CYS A 127 -4.95 15.04 -2.39
CA CYS A 127 -5.94 14.11 -2.91
C CYS A 127 -5.57 12.70 -2.46
N LYS A 128 -6.53 11.97 -1.88
CA LYS A 128 -6.38 10.56 -1.52
C LYS A 128 -7.14 9.70 -2.52
N LEU A 129 -6.44 8.74 -3.11
CA LEU A 129 -7.02 7.67 -3.91
C LEU A 129 -6.79 6.35 -3.18
N SER A 130 -7.82 5.51 -3.06
CA SER A 130 -7.72 4.23 -2.36
C SER A 130 -8.48 3.15 -3.08
N TRP A 131 -7.89 1.96 -3.18
CA TRP A 131 -8.55 0.74 -3.65
C TRP A 131 -8.49 -0.29 -2.55
N GLN A 132 -9.54 -1.10 -2.43
CA GLN A 132 -9.63 -2.16 -1.43
C GLN A 132 -10.04 -3.48 -2.10
N GLY A 133 -9.39 -4.58 -1.73
CA GLY A 133 -9.68 -5.91 -2.24
C GLY A 133 -8.43 -6.75 -2.51
N PHE A 134 -8.61 -7.83 -3.26
CA PHE A 134 -7.52 -8.70 -3.73
C PHE A 134 -6.94 -8.14 -5.03
N ILE A 135 -5.86 -7.38 -4.90
CA ILE A 135 -5.24 -6.62 -6.01
C ILE A 135 -3.89 -7.24 -6.36
N SER A 136 -3.62 -7.41 -7.65
CA SER A 136 -2.35 -8.02 -8.11
C SER A 136 -1.18 -7.04 -8.05
N ALA A 137 0.02 -7.58 -7.87
CA ALA A 137 1.26 -6.78 -7.92
C ALA A 137 1.48 -6.13 -9.30
N GLN A 138 1.01 -6.76 -10.38
CA GLN A 138 1.08 -6.21 -11.74
C GLN A 138 0.20 -4.95 -11.88
N TRP A 139 -1.00 -4.96 -11.28
CA TRP A 139 -1.84 -3.77 -11.24
C TRP A 139 -1.17 -2.65 -10.44
N LEU A 140 -0.62 -2.95 -9.26
CA LEU A 140 0.08 -1.96 -8.43
C LEU A 140 1.28 -1.34 -9.15
N ARG A 141 2.07 -2.17 -9.86
CA ARG A 141 3.17 -1.69 -10.70
C ARG A 141 2.69 -0.76 -11.81
N SER A 142 1.60 -1.12 -12.49
CA SER A 142 1.03 -0.32 -13.57
C SER A 142 0.56 1.04 -13.03
N LEU A 143 -0.14 1.04 -11.89
CA LEU A 143 -0.55 2.26 -11.19
C LEU A 143 0.66 3.15 -10.84
N LEU A 144 1.75 2.57 -10.32
CA LEU A 144 2.96 3.34 -10.03
C LEU A 144 3.52 4.00 -11.30
N LEU A 145 3.59 3.27 -12.41
CA LEU A 145 4.05 3.84 -13.69
C LEU A 145 3.13 4.97 -14.17
N ASP A 146 1.81 4.79 -14.08
CA ASP A 146 0.84 5.81 -14.46
C ASP A 146 0.98 7.07 -13.60
N ILE A 147 1.19 6.92 -12.29
CA ILE A 147 1.48 8.03 -11.36
C ILE A 147 2.76 8.76 -11.78
N LEU A 148 3.83 8.02 -12.08
CA LEU A 148 5.11 8.61 -12.48
C LEU A 148 5.02 9.42 -13.77
N VAL A 149 4.21 8.98 -14.73
CA VAL A 149 3.98 9.67 -16.00
C VAL A 149 3.06 10.88 -15.83
N THR A 150 2.05 10.77 -14.97
CA THR A 150 1.00 11.80 -14.83
C THR A 150 1.39 12.92 -13.85
N CYS A 151 2.09 12.60 -12.77
CA CYS A 151 2.42 13.57 -11.72
C CYS A 151 3.64 14.42 -12.09
N PRO A 152 3.54 15.77 -12.08
CA PRO A 152 4.65 16.67 -12.38
C PRO A 152 5.91 16.37 -11.56
N SER A 153 7.10 16.57 -12.13
CA SER A 153 8.37 16.19 -11.48
C SER A 153 8.62 16.88 -10.13
N GLY A 154 8.09 18.09 -9.93
CA GLY A 154 8.19 18.83 -8.66
C GLY A 154 7.05 18.57 -7.67
N ALA A 155 6.07 17.73 -8.03
CA ALA A 155 5.00 17.34 -7.12
C ALA A 155 5.40 16.09 -6.33
N TRP A 156 5.18 16.12 -5.01
CA TRP A 156 5.36 14.92 -4.20
C TRP A 156 4.16 13.97 -4.36
N PHE A 157 4.39 12.68 -4.18
CA PHE A 157 3.32 11.69 -4.03
C PHE A 157 3.77 10.58 -3.07
N SER A 158 2.79 9.95 -2.41
CA SER A 158 3.00 8.73 -1.63
C SER A 158 2.09 7.63 -2.13
N LEU A 159 2.67 6.49 -2.50
CA LEU A 159 1.96 5.26 -2.83
C LEU A 159 2.18 4.27 -1.70
N ASN A 160 1.09 3.80 -1.11
CA ASN A 160 1.13 2.77 -0.06
C ASN A 160 0.33 1.54 -0.51
N ALA A 161 0.91 0.35 -0.26
CA ALA A 161 0.27 -0.92 -0.51
C ALA A 161 0.36 -1.81 0.74
N THR A 162 -0.78 -2.32 1.18
CA THR A 162 -0.91 -3.12 2.41
C THR A 162 -1.31 -4.55 2.07
N SER A 163 -0.63 -5.54 2.62
CA SER A 163 -0.96 -6.96 2.40
C SER A 163 -2.15 -7.42 3.24
N PHE A 164 -2.68 -8.60 2.94
CA PHE A 164 -3.60 -9.27 3.87
C PHE A 164 -2.90 -9.59 5.20
N SER A 165 -3.60 -9.41 6.31
CA SER A 165 -3.14 -9.84 7.63
C SER A 165 -3.06 -11.36 7.69
N ARG A 166 -1.94 -11.91 8.16
CA ARG A 166 -1.73 -13.37 8.23
C ARG A 166 -2.33 -14.01 9.48
N SER A 167 -2.49 -13.25 10.56
CA SER A 167 -2.91 -13.77 11.87
C SER A 167 -3.94 -12.87 12.55
N VAL A 168 -3.54 -11.65 12.91
CA VAL A 168 -4.35 -10.68 13.64
C VAL A 168 -4.79 -9.56 12.70
N PRO A 169 -6.08 -9.18 12.67
CA PRO A 169 -6.54 -8.01 11.93
C PRO A 169 -5.72 -6.76 12.32
N GLY A 170 -5.14 -6.09 11.32
CA GLY A 170 -4.29 -4.90 11.52
C GLY A 170 -2.78 -5.17 11.57
N ASN A 171 -2.34 -6.43 11.60
CA ASN A 171 -0.93 -6.78 11.47
C ASN A 171 -0.63 -7.23 10.03
N SER A 172 -0.45 -6.25 9.13
CA SER A 172 -0.10 -6.47 7.72
C SER A 172 1.30 -5.97 7.42
N ASN A 173 1.89 -6.53 6.35
CA ASN A 173 3.08 -5.95 5.77
C ASN A 173 2.67 -4.84 4.83
N ASP A 174 3.32 -3.69 4.97
CA ASP A 174 3.02 -2.51 4.18
C ASP A 174 4.28 -2.03 3.46
N LEU A 175 4.12 -1.63 2.21
CA LEU A 175 5.15 -0.99 1.39
C LEU A 175 4.75 0.46 1.15
N THR A 176 5.65 1.39 1.41
CA THR A 176 5.46 2.80 1.08
C THR A 176 6.54 3.28 0.12
N ILE A 177 6.12 3.97 -0.94
CA ILE A 177 6.98 4.67 -1.89
C ILE A 177 6.63 6.15 -1.84
N LEU A 178 7.61 6.99 -1.51
CA LEU A 178 7.48 8.44 -1.44
C LEU A 178 8.41 9.08 -2.48
N ARG A 179 7.86 9.94 -3.34
CA ARG A 179 8.64 10.89 -4.14
C ARG A 179 8.51 12.27 -3.47
N PRO A 180 9.59 12.86 -2.96
CA PRO A 180 9.55 14.19 -2.36
C PRO A 180 9.58 15.31 -3.42
N SER A 181 9.28 16.55 -3.03
CA SER A 181 9.10 17.67 -3.96
C SER A 181 10.40 18.28 -4.47
N ALA A 182 11.45 18.37 -3.64
CA ALA A 182 12.67 19.08 -4.01
C ALA A 182 13.65 18.23 -4.82
N ALA A 183 13.51 16.91 -4.82
CA ALA A 183 14.46 16.00 -5.45
C ALA A 183 13.87 15.30 -6.70
N ALA A 184 14.01 15.96 -7.86
CA ALA A 184 13.65 15.36 -9.14
C ALA A 184 14.38 14.01 -9.33
N GLY A 185 13.61 12.92 -9.38
CA GLY A 185 14.12 11.58 -9.61
C GLY A 185 14.65 10.82 -8.39
N LYS A 186 14.53 11.37 -7.17
CA LYS A 186 14.78 10.59 -5.94
C LYS A 186 13.49 9.98 -5.42
N TYR A 187 13.60 8.76 -4.91
CA TYR A 187 12.49 8.02 -4.33
C TYR A 187 12.95 7.41 -3.01
N LEU A 188 12.06 7.43 -2.03
CA LEU A 188 12.24 6.74 -0.77
C LEU A 188 11.28 5.57 -0.74
N MET A 189 11.78 4.43 -0.28
CA MET A 189 11.01 3.22 -0.15
C MET A 189 11.32 2.59 1.20
N TRP A 190 10.27 2.24 1.94
CA TRP A 190 10.40 1.47 3.17
C TRP A 190 9.29 0.44 3.28
N GLU A 191 9.61 -0.63 4.01
CA GLU A 191 8.70 -1.73 4.30
C GLU A 191 8.46 -1.78 5.80
N THR A 192 7.20 -1.80 6.19
CA THR A 192 6.79 -2.12 7.55
C THR A 192 6.44 -3.60 7.58
N LYS A 193 7.14 -4.38 8.42
CA LYS A 193 6.89 -5.82 8.57
C LYS A 193 6.14 -6.07 9.87
N SER A 194 5.04 -6.81 9.78
CA SER A 194 4.38 -7.39 10.94
C SER A 194 5.34 -8.36 11.63
N SER A 195 5.56 -8.20 12.94
CA SER A 195 6.24 -9.25 13.72
C SER A 195 5.35 -10.50 13.73
N GLU A 196 5.96 -11.67 13.45
CA GLU A 196 5.30 -12.99 13.53
C GLU A 196 4.84 -13.33 14.95
#